data_AF-A0A9W8THU4-F1
#
_entry.id   AF-A0A9W8THU4-F1
#
_cell.length_a   1.000
_cell.length_b   1.000
_cell.length_c   1.000
_cell.angle_alpha   90.00
_cell.angle_beta   90.00
_cell.angle_gamma   90.00
#
_symmetry.space_group_name_H-M   'P 1'
#
loop_
_entity.id
_entity.type
_entity.pdbx_description
1 polymer ?
#
loop_
_entity_poly.entity_id
_entity_poly.type
_entity_poly.pdbx_seq_one_letter_code
_entity_poly.pdbx_strand_id
1 'polypeptide(L)' 'MNADKPRAIFNEKPESADPTKFSFYGSTLVVVASSKEEILERLNKDIYATSGVWDMDNIQIWPAKFAFRNP' A
#
# COMPACT_ATOMS: atom_id res chain seq x y z
N MET A 1 -7.01 -6.13 13.36
CA MET A 1 -6.04 -6.05 12.26
C MET A 1 -6.15 -4.64 11.69
N ASN A 2 -5.18 -3.77 11.96
CA ASN A 2 -5.24 -2.38 11.50
C ASN A 2 -5.01 -2.39 9.98
N ALA A 3 -6.08 -2.22 9.21
CA ALA A 3 -6.10 -2.45 7.76
C ALA A 3 -5.24 -1.44 6.98
N ASP A 4 -4.90 -0.31 7.62
CA ASP A 4 -4.26 0.84 6.97
C ASP A 4 -2.72 0.80 6.98
N LYS A 5 -2.08 -0.27 7.49
CA LYS A 5 -0.60 -0.34 7.48
C LYS A 5 -0.08 -0.84 6.13
N PRO A 6 0.75 -0.06 5.40
CA PRO A 6 1.26 -0.48 4.10
C PRO A 6 2.13 -1.74 4.18
N ARG A 7 1.93 -2.62 3.21
CA ARG A 7 2.82 -3.77 2.94
C ARG A 7 3.66 -3.48 1.71
N ALA A 8 4.92 -3.89 1.72
CA ALA A 8 5.82 -3.69 0.61
C ALA A 8 5.49 -4.61 -0.58
N ILE A 9 5.59 -4.07 -1.78
CA ILE A 9 5.64 -4.80 -3.05
C ILE A 9 7.08 -4.70 -3.56
N PHE A 10 7.63 -5.79 -4.08
CA PHE A 10 8.99 -5.85 -4.61
C PHE A 10 8.97 -6.16 -6.10
N ASN A 11 9.97 -5.65 -6.84
CA ASN A 11 10.17 -6.00 -8.24
C ASN A 11 10.55 -7.48 -8.39
N GLU A 12 11.27 -8.01 -7.40
CA GLU A 12 11.77 -9.37 -7.35
C GLU A 12 11.63 -9.96 -5.95
N LYS A 13 11.68 -11.29 -5.86
CA LYS A 13 11.63 -11.97 -4.56
C LYS A 13 12.88 -11.58 -3.73
N PRO A 14 12.72 -11.07 -2.49
CA PRO A 14 13.86 -10.79 -1.64
C PRO A 14 14.70 -12.04 -1.35
N GLU A 15 16.03 -11.92 -1.46
CA GLU A 15 16.98 -13.02 -1.21
C GLU A 15 17.33 -13.18 0.27
N SER A 16 17.10 -12.14 1.08
CA SER A 16 17.42 -12.11 2.51
C SER A 16 16.39 -11.29 3.27
N ALA A 17 16.57 -11.17 4.58
CA ALA A 17 15.75 -10.30 5.44
C ALA A 17 16.33 -8.88 5.60
N ASP A 18 17.46 -8.56 4.95
CA ASP A 18 18.10 -7.24 5.02
C ASP A 18 17.36 -6.22 4.12
N PRO A 19 16.68 -5.20 4.71
CA PRO A 19 15.87 -4.27 3.93
C PRO A 19 16.67 -3.40 2.97
N THR A 20 17.98 -3.21 3.21
CA THR A 20 18.85 -2.40 2.34
C THR A 20 19.07 -3.05 0.97
N LYS A 21 18.77 -4.35 0.85
CA LYS A 21 18.90 -5.13 -0.38
C LYS A 21 17.58 -5.34 -1.10
N PHE A 22 16.47 -4.80 -0.59
CA PHE A 22 15.17 -5.02 -1.19
C PHE A 22 14.98 -4.13 -2.40
N SER A 23 14.56 -4.73 -3.51
CA SER A 23 14.14 -4.00 -4.70
C SER A 23 12.66 -3.61 -4.57
N PHE A 24 12.40 -2.47 -3.92
CA PHE A 24 11.04 -1.97 -3.72
C PHE A 24 10.39 -1.54 -5.05
N TYR A 25 9.15 -1.97 -5.25
CA TYR A 25 8.27 -1.48 -6.31
C TYR A 25 7.23 -0.50 -5.77
N GLY A 26 6.72 -0.74 -4.55
CA GLY A 26 5.71 0.13 -3.97
C GLY A 26 5.06 -0.46 -2.72
N SER A 27 3.79 -0.11 -2.51
CA SER A 27 3.02 -0.56 -1.36
C SER A 27 1.62 -1.03 -1.74
N THR A 28 1.10 -2.00 -0.98
CA THR A 28 -0.32 -2.40 -1.03
C THR A 28 -0.97 -2.15 0.32
N LEU A 29 -2.22 -1.68 0.29
CA LEU A 29 -3.03 -1.35 1.45
C LEU A 29 -4.44 -1.96 1.27
N VAL A 30 -5.07 -2.33 2.38
CA VAL A 30 -6.51 -2.67 2.41
C VAL A 30 -7.20 -1.62 3.25
N VAL A 31 -7.87 -0.67 2.63
CA VAL A 31 -8.42 0.49 3.36
C VAL A 31 -9.92 0.34 3.55
N VAL A 32 -10.41 0.61 4.76
CA VAL A 32 -11.85 0.79 5.01
C VAL A 32 -12.15 2.28 4.95
N ALA A 33 -12.95 2.69 3.98
CA ALA A 33 -13.36 4.07 3.74
C ALA A 33 -14.73 4.12 3.06
N SER A 34 -15.41 5.26 3.17
CA SER A 34 -16.72 5.52 2.59
C SER A 34 -16.64 6.04 1.15
N SER A 35 -15.48 6.55 0.71
CA SER A 35 -15.26 7.03 -0.65
C SER A 35 -13.80 6.99 -1.06
N LYS A 36 -13.53 7.19 -2.37
CA LYS A 36 -12.15 7.31 -2.90
C LYS A 36 -11.48 8.59 -2.41
N GLU A 37 -12.24 9.67 -2.28
CA GLU A 37 -11.76 10.99 -1.84
C GLU A 37 -11.24 10.93 -0.41
N GLU A 38 -11.96 10.23 0.49
CA GLU A 38 -11.52 9.99 1.86
C GLU A 38 -10.19 9.23 1.90
N ILE A 39 -9.99 8.24 1.02
CA ILE A 39 -8.73 7.51 0.90
C ILE A 39 -7.61 8.47 0.47
N LEU A 40 -7.84 9.27 -0.58
CA LEU A 40 -6.84 10.21 -1.09
C LEU A 40 -6.47 11.29 -0.06
N GLU A 41 -7.43 11.84 0.67
CA GLU A 41 -7.15 12.83 1.74
C GLU A 41 -6.28 12.25 2.86
N ARG A 42 -6.49 10.98 3.21
CA ARG A 42 -5.66 10.26 4.19
C ARG A 42 -4.25 10.03 3.64
N LEU A 43 -4.14 9.49 2.42
CA LEU A 43 -2.85 9.16 1.81
C LEU A 43 -1.99 10.40 1.53
N ASN A 44 -2.59 11.53 1.14
CA ASN A 44 -1.88 12.79 0.91
C ASN A 44 -1.19 13.34 2.17
N LYS A 45 -1.56 12.86 3.36
CA LYS A 45 -0.93 13.22 4.64
C LYS A 45 0.11 12.18 5.11
N ASP A 46 0.23 11.05 4.41
CA ASP A 46 1.18 10.00 4.76
C ASP A 46 2.62 10.44 4.50
N ILE A 47 3.57 9.93 5.29
CA ILE A 47 4.98 10.23 5.11
C ILE A 47 5.49 9.78 3.75
N TYR A 48 5.01 8.67 3.18
CA TYR A 48 5.44 8.21 1.86
C TYR A 48 4.90 9.06 0.72
N ALA A 49 3.72 9.68 0.89
CA ALA A 49 3.24 10.68 -0.07
C ALA A 49 4.00 12.00 0.08
N THR A 50 4.09 12.52 1.31
CA THR A 50 4.70 13.84 1.58
C THR A 50 6.22 13.88 1.39
N SER A 51 6.90 12.73 1.46
CA SER A 51 8.32 12.60 1.12
C SER A 51 8.59 12.25 -0.35
N GLY A 52 7.56 12.10 -1.18
CA GLY A 52 7.70 11.79 -2.59
C GLY A 52 8.10 10.33 -2.90
N VAL A 53 7.93 9.42 -1.94
CA VAL A 53 8.16 7.98 -2.14
C VAL A 53 7.05 7.35 -3.00
N TRP A 54 5.81 7.78 -2.81
CA TRP A 54 4.67 7.33 -3.61
C TRP A 54 4.36 8.30 -4.74
N ASP A 55 4.14 7.74 -5.92
CA ASP A 55 3.54 8.44 -7.05
C ASP A 55 2.03 8.51 -6.87
N MET A 56 1.55 9.65 -6.37
CA MET A 56 0.14 9.89 -6.10
C MET A 56 -0.69 10.10 -7.37
N ASP A 57 -0.05 10.48 -8.48
CA ASP A 57 -0.74 10.68 -9.76
C ASP A 57 -1.11 9.35 -10.42
N ASN A 58 -0.30 8.31 -10.18
CA ASN A 58 -0.48 6.97 -10.76
C ASN A 58 -1.00 5.91 -9.76
N ILE A 59 -1.51 6.32 -8.60
CA ILE A 59 -2.07 5.39 -7.61
C ILE A 59 -3.30 4.65 -8.14
N GLN A 60 -3.36 3.34 -7.87
CA GLN A 60 -4.49 2.49 -8.23
C GLN A 60 -5.32 2.14 -6.99
N ILE A 61 -6.63 2.40 -7.06
CA ILE A 61 -7.57 2.15 -5.96
C ILE A 61 -8.74 1.35 -6.52
N TRP A 62 -8.99 0.19 -5.91
CA TRP A 62 -10.03 -0.76 -6.35
C TRP A 62 -11.01 -1.05 -5.21
N PRO A 63 -12.33 -1.01 -5.45
CA PRO A 63 -13.28 -1.55 -4.49
C PRO A 63 -13.09 -3.06 -4.40
N ALA A 64 -12.91 -3.58 -3.19
CA ALA A 64 -12.60 -4.99 -2.97
C ALA A 64 -13.51 -5.60 -1.89
N LYS A 65 -14.00 -6.81 -2.17
CA LYS A 65 -14.62 -7.69 -1.16
C LYS A 65 -13.78 -8.96 -1.09
N PHE A 66 -13.06 -9.15 0.00
CA PHE A 66 -12.19 -10.30 0.16
C PHE A 66 -13.01 -11.52 0.58
N ALA A 67 -12.95 -12.58 -0.24
CA ALA A 67 -13.44 -13.88 0.14
C ALA A 67 -12.39 -14.57 1.00
N PHE A 68 -12.79 -15.05 2.18
CA PHE A 68 -11.97 -15.94 2.97
C PHE A 68 -12.37 -17.37 2.63
N ARG A 69 -11.45 -18.16 2.10
CA ARG A 69 -11.60 -19.62 2.13
C ARG A 69 -11.17 -20.06 3.52
N ASN A 70 -12.13 -20.51 4.32
CA ASN A 70 -11.83 -21.21 5.57
C ASN A 70 -10.98 -22.45 5.22
N PRO A 71 -10.02 -22.85 6.08
CA PRO A 71 -9.17 -24.01 5.81
C PRO A 71 -10.00 -25.28 5.56
#